data_AF-A0A970GP92-F1
#
_entry.id   AF-A0A970GP92-F1
#
_cell.length_a   1.000
_cell.length_b   1.000
_cell.length_c   1.000
_cell.angle_alpha   90.00
_cell.angle_beta   90.00
_cell.angle_gamma   90.00
#
_symmetry.space_group_name_H-M   'P 1'
#
loop_
_entity.id
_entity.type
_entity.pdbx_description
1 polymer ?
#
loop_
_entity_poly.entity_id
_entity_poly.type
_entity_poly.pdbx_seq_one_letter_code
_entity_poly.pdbx_strand_id
1 'polypeptide(L)' 'MLGKSKGEQVRLIQRAIEAIRNQPDLSPDAKKRGIESLKKALSRIGAC' A
#
# COMPACT_ATOMS: atom_id res chain seq x y z
N MET A 1 -19.25 5.50 -13.01
CA MET A 1 -17.86 5.53 -12.51
C MET A 1 -17.87 4.96 -11.09
N LEU A 2 -17.60 3.66 -10.94
CA LEU A 2 -17.58 2.99 -9.63
C LEU A 2 -16.26 3.33 -8.92
N GLY A 3 -16.23 4.49 -8.26
CA GLY A 3 -15.15 4.81 -7.34
C GLY A 3 -15.17 3.79 -6.20
N LYS A 4 -14.11 2.99 -6.08
CA LYS A 4 -13.92 2.13 -4.90
C LYS A 4 -14.08 2.98 -3.64
N SER A 5 -14.95 2.57 -2.71
CA SER A 5 -15.13 3.29 -1.44
C SER A 5 -13.78 3.47 -0.73
N LYS A 6 -13.58 4.62 -0.05
CA LYS A 6 -12.33 4.95 0.66
C LYS A 6 -11.81 3.78 1.51
N GLY A 7 -12.70 3.07 2.22
CA GLY A 7 -12.35 1.89 3.02
C GLY A 7 -11.85 0.67 2.23
N GLU A 8 -12.34 0.46 1.00
CA GLU A 8 -11.82 -0.60 0.12
C GLU A 8 -10.43 -0.25 -0.41
N GLN A 9 -10.18 1.01 -0.75
CA GLN A 9 -8.85 1.47 -1.16
C GLN A 9 -7.83 1.31 -0.02
N VAL A 10 -8.20 1.65 1.22
CA VAL A 10 -7.35 1.44 2.40
C VAL A 10 -7.02 -0.05 2.58
N ARG A 11 -8.02 -0.94 2.51
CA ARG A 11 -7.80 -2.39 2.64
C ARG A 11 -6.88 -2.94 1.55
N LEU A 12 -7.04 -2.50 0.31
CA LEU A 12 -6.20 -2.93 -0.81
C LEU A 12 -4.74 -2.51 -0.63
N ILE A 13 -4.50 -1.27 -0.19
CA ILE A 13 -3.14 -0.78 0.03
C ILE A 13 -2.49 -1.49 1.23
N GLN A 14 -3.25 -1.74 2.31
CA GLN A 14 -2.73 -2.52 3.45
C GLN A 14 -2.32 -3.94 3.01
N ARG A 15 -3.14 -4.63 2.23
CA ARG A 15 -2.79 -5.95 1.66
C ARG A 15 -1.54 -5.90 0.79
N ALA A 16 -1.38 -4.85 -0.02
CA ALA A 16 -0.19 -4.67 -0.85
C ALA A 16 1.08 -4.46 -0.01
N ILE A 17 0.99 -3.74 1.11
CA ILE A 17 2.10 -3.57 2.05
C ILE A 17 2.50 -4.93 2.66
N GLU A 18 1.53 -5.73 3.08
CA GLU A 18 1.79 -7.07 3.64
C GLU A 18 2.40 -8.02 2.60
N ALA A 19 1.91 -7.99 1.35
CA ALA A 19 2.46 -8.79 0.27
C ALA A 19 3.94 -8.46 0.02
N ILE A 20 4.30 -7.17 -0.08
CA ILE A 20 5.69 -6.74 -0.26
C ILE A 20 6.56 -7.14 0.93
N ARG A 21 6.05 -7.02 2.16
CA ARG A 21 6.78 -7.39 3.37
C ARG A 21 7.15 -8.87 3.38
N ASN A 22 6.18 -9.72 3.02
CA ASN A 22 6.31 -11.18 3.03
C ASN A 22 6.95 -11.76 1.76
N GLN A 23 7.19 -10.96 0.71
CA GLN A 23 7.79 -11.45 -0.53
C GLN A 23 9.27 -11.80 -0.33
N PRO A 24 9.69 -13.07 -0.45
CA PRO A 24 11.07 -13.47 -0.18
C PRO A 24 12.06 -12.96 -1.24
N ASP A 25 11.60 -12.76 -2.47
CA ASP A 25 12.43 -12.37 -3.62
C ASP A 25 12.86 -10.89 -3.67
N LEU A 26 12.25 -10.04 -2.83
CA LEU A 26 12.56 -8.61 -2.84
C LEU A 26 13.69 -8.30 -1.86
N SER A 27 14.71 -7.59 -2.34
CA SER A 27 15.73 -7.00 -1.48
C SER A 27 15.10 -6.08 -0.42
N PRO A 28 15.68 -5.97 0.79
CA PRO A 28 15.14 -5.15 1.86
C PRO A 28 14.92 -3.68 1.45
N ASP A 29 15.80 -3.17 0.59
CA ASP A 29 15.72 -1.82 0.04
C ASP A 29 14.51 -1.64 -0.90
N ALA A 30 14.24 -2.62 -1.76
CA ALA A 30 13.08 -2.64 -2.64
C ALA A 30 11.77 -2.74 -1.83
N LYS A 31 11.76 -3.57 -0.77
CA LYS A 31 10.63 -3.65 0.16
C LYS A 31 10.37 -2.30 0.82
N LYS A 32 11.41 -1.64 1.32
CA LYS A 32 11.31 -0.33 1.98
C LYS A 32 10.70 0.72 1.04
N ARG A 33 11.25 0.86 -0.18
CA ARG A 33 10.74 1.81 -1.18
C ARG A 33 9.28 1.53 -1.58
N GLY A 34 8.94 0.26 -1.80
CA GLY A 34 7.56 -0.15 -2.13
C GLY A 34 6.58 0.18 -1.01
N ILE A 35 6.93 -0.16 0.24
CA ILE A 35 6.10 0.11 1.42
C ILE A 35 5.95 1.62 1.66
N GLU A 36 7.01 2.42 1.50
CA GLU A 36 6.94 3.88 1.64
C GLU A 36 6.00 4.52 0.61
N SER A 37 6.05 4.07 -0.65
CA SER A 37 5.14 4.54 -1.69
C SER A 37 3.68 4.25 -1.35
N LEU A 38 3.40 3.03 -0.88
CA LEU A 38 2.05 2.60 -0.46
C LEU A 38 1.57 3.35 0.80
N LYS A 39 2.44 3.61 1.77
CA LYS A 39 2.11 4.45 2.94
C LYS A 39 1.74 5.87 2.54
N LYS A 40 2.45 6.46 1.56
CA LYS A 40 2.12 7.78 1.02
C LYS A 40 0.75 7.79 0.33
N ALA A 41 0.40 6.72 -0.38
CA ALA A 41 -0.92 6.55 -0.96
C ALA A 41 -2.03 6.45 0.11
N LEU A 42 -1.80 5.71 1.20
CA LEU A 42 -2.73 5.64 2.34
C LEU A 42 -2.95 7.03 2.97
N SER A 43 -1.88 7.77 3.20
CA SER A 43 -1.96 9.12 3.78
C SER A 43 -2.79 10.06 2.90
N ARG A 44 -2.69 9.96 1.57
CA ARG A 44 -3.52 10.76 0.64
C ARG A 44 -5.00 10.42 0.70
N ILE A 45 -5.36 9.17 0.98
CA ILE A 45 -6.76 8.76 1.12
C ILE A 45 -7.34 9.22 2.46
N GLY A 46 -6.53 9.18 3.53
CA GLY A 46 -6.94 9.63 4.87
C GLY A 46 -6.95 11.14 5.06
N ALA A 47 -6.15 11.89 4.29
CA ALA A 47 -6.09 13.35 4.33
C ALA A 47 -7.20 14.05 3.51
N CYS A 48 -8.20 13.31 3.03
CA CYS A 48 -9.25 13.76 2.11
C CYS A 48 -10.65 13.39 2.62
#